data_AF-A0A3S4DF24-F1
#
_entry.id   AF-A0A3S4DF24-F1
#
_cell.length_a   1.000
_cell.length_b   1.000
_cell.length_c   1.000
_cell.angle_alpha   90.00
_cell.angle_beta   90.00
_cell.angle_gamma   90.00
#
_symmetry.space_group_name_H-M   'P 1'
#
loop_
_entity.id
_entity.type
_entity.pdbx_description
1 polymer ?
#
loop_
_entity_poly.entity_id
_entity_poly.type
_entity_poly.pdbx_seq_one_letter_code
_entity_poly.pdbx_strand_id
1 'polypeptide(L)'
;MSHTQATPVITAMRVIPVAGHDSMLLNIGGAHGAYFTRNIVVLTDSAGHTGVGEAPGGEVIYQTLLAAIPQVEGQQIACMNKLVHAIHSGNQSSDFAAFGNGAWTFELRVNAGGGA
;
A
#
# COMPACT_ATOMS: atom_id res chain seq x y z
N MET A 1 21.12 -15.61 26.42
CA MET A 1 21.94 -14.85 25.45
C MET A 1 21.17 -14.82 24.15
N SER A 2 20.56 -13.68 23.77
CA SER A 2 19.91 -13.59 22.45
C SER A 2 21.00 -13.51 21.39
N HIS A 3 20.96 -14.41 20.40
CA HIS A 3 21.89 -14.41 19.28
C HIS A 3 21.73 -13.11 18.47
N THR A 4 22.67 -12.17 18.63
CA THR A 4 22.67 -10.84 18.01
C THR A 4 23.12 -10.82 16.54
N GLN A 5 23.23 -11.99 15.88
CA GLN A 5 23.78 -12.11 14.51
C GLN A 5 22.75 -12.39 13.42
N ALA A 6 21.48 -12.64 13.76
CA ALA A 6 20.45 -12.91 12.76
C ALA A 6 19.75 -11.62 12.34
N THR A 7 19.70 -11.35 11.02
CA THR A 7 18.88 -10.29 10.45
C THR A 7 17.41 -10.54 10.79
N PRO A 8 16.65 -9.53 11.29
CA PRO A 8 15.23 -9.71 11.58
C PRO A 8 14.45 -10.15 10.36
N VAL A 9 13.48 -11.02 10.60
CA VAL A 9 12.56 -11.57 9.60
C VAL A 9 11.19 -10.94 9.82
N ILE A 10 10.50 -10.59 8.73
CA ILE A 10 9.13 -10.07 8.80
C ILE A 10 8.21 -11.22 9.20
N THR A 11 7.52 -11.09 10.33
CA THR A 11 6.64 -12.12 10.88
C THR A 11 5.17 -11.85 10.62
N ALA A 12 4.78 -10.61 10.38
CA ALA A 12 3.40 -10.25 10.07
C ALA A 12 3.35 -9.01 9.19
N MET A 13 2.42 -9.01 8.23
CA MET A 13 2.02 -7.84 7.44
C MET A 13 0.51 -7.63 7.54
N ARG A 14 0.09 -6.40 7.83
CA ARG A 14 -1.33 -5.98 7.83
C ARG A 14 -1.51 -4.80 6.89
N VAL A 15 -2.62 -4.79 6.16
CA VAL A 15 -3.05 -3.68 5.31
C VAL A 15 -4.38 -3.17 5.86
N ILE A 16 -4.43 -1.89 6.22
CA ILE A 16 -5.56 -1.29 6.93
C ILE A 16 -6.05 -0.09 6.12
N PRO A 17 -7.23 -0.17 5.47
CA PRO A 17 -7.82 0.99 4.84
C PRO A 17 -8.31 1.97 5.92
N VAL A 18 -7.99 3.25 5.74
CA VAL A 18 -8.39 4.31 6.65
C VAL A 18 -9.03 5.46 5.87
N ALA A 19 -9.89 6.21 6.54
CA ALA A 19 -10.48 7.45 6.03
C ALA A 19 -10.19 8.60 7.00
N GLY A 20 -9.94 9.78 6.45
CA GLY A 20 -9.78 11.03 7.19
C GLY A 20 -10.63 12.14 6.58
N HIS A 21 -10.94 13.17 7.35
CA HIS A 21 -11.70 14.32 6.84
C HIS A 21 -10.85 15.21 5.93
N ASP A 22 -11.48 15.78 4.91
CA ASP A 22 -10.88 16.78 4.02
C ASP A 22 -11.73 18.04 3.92
N SER A 23 -11.10 19.15 3.53
CA SER A 23 -11.79 20.37 3.13
C SER A 23 -12.27 20.26 1.68
N MET A 24 -13.23 21.11 1.28
CA MET A 24 -13.73 21.16 -0.10
C MET A 24 -12.74 21.89 -1.03
N LEU A 25 -11.57 21.28 -1.27
CA LEU A 25 -10.53 21.85 -2.13
C LEU A 25 -10.91 21.72 -3.61
N LEU A 26 -10.85 22.84 -4.35
CA LEU A 26 -11.14 22.88 -5.79
C LEU A 26 -9.86 22.65 -6.61
N ASN A 27 -9.95 21.83 -7.66
CA ASN A 27 -8.87 21.60 -8.62
C ASN A 27 -9.43 21.30 -10.03
N ILE A 28 -8.56 21.09 -11.04
CA ILE A 28 -8.96 20.78 -12.44
C ILE A 28 -9.81 19.50 -12.56
N GLY A 29 -9.88 18.74 -11.49
CA GLY A 29 -10.64 17.53 -11.33
C GLY A 29 -12.03 17.65 -10.73
N GLY A 30 -12.36 18.82 -10.17
CA GLY A 30 -13.59 19.02 -9.39
C GLY A 30 -13.28 19.57 -8.00
N ALA A 31 -14.02 19.08 -7.00
CA ALA A 31 -13.93 19.53 -5.62
C ALA A 31 -13.81 18.33 -4.68
N HIS A 32 -12.83 18.30 -3.78
CA HIS A 32 -12.62 17.17 -2.87
C HIS A 32 -13.89 16.79 -2.09
N GLY A 33 -14.05 15.48 -1.86
CA GLY A 33 -15.09 14.94 -1.00
C GLY A 33 -14.81 15.25 0.46
N ALA A 34 -15.79 15.00 1.33
CA ALA A 34 -15.63 15.24 2.77
C ALA A 34 -14.60 14.31 3.44
N TYR A 35 -14.20 13.23 2.75
CA TYR A 35 -13.22 12.26 3.23
C TYR A 35 -12.20 11.90 2.15
N PHE A 36 -10.95 11.73 2.56
CA PHE A 36 -9.92 11.09 1.76
C PHE A 36 -9.61 9.69 2.32
N THR A 37 -9.11 8.79 1.47
CA THR A 37 -8.77 7.42 1.87
C THR A 37 -7.29 7.12 1.68
N ARG A 38 -6.74 6.27 2.56
CA ARG A 38 -5.36 5.77 2.53
C ARG A 38 -5.31 4.30 2.90
N ASN A 39 -4.27 3.61 2.47
CA ASN A 39 -3.96 2.26 2.92
C ASN A 39 -2.73 2.31 3.82
N ILE A 40 -2.86 1.87 5.08
CA ILE A 40 -1.75 1.77 6.04
C ILE A 40 -1.21 0.35 6.04
N VAL A 41 0.09 0.21 5.78
CA VAL A 41 0.79 -1.07 5.89
C VAL A 41 1.51 -1.12 7.23
N VAL A 42 1.30 -2.17 8.00
CA VAL A 42 1.97 -2.40 9.29
C VAL A 42 2.72 -3.72 9.22
N LEU A 43 4.04 -3.66 9.39
CA LEU A 43 4.92 -4.82 9.47
C LEU A 43 5.38 -5.05 10.90
N THR A 44 5.48 -6.30 11.31
CA THR A 44 6.14 -6.70 12.56
C THR A 44 7.26 -7.67 12.24
N ASP A 45 8.40 -7.53 12.93
CA ASP A 45 9.56 -8.40 12.74
C ASP A 45 9.82 -9.33 13.94
N SER A 46 10.72 -10.29 13.73
CA SER A 46 11.13 -11.26 14.76
C SER A 46 11.92 -10.64 15.93
N ALA A 47 12.35 -9.38 15.82
CA ALA A 47 12.99 -8.63 16.90
C ALA A 47 11.97 -7.82 17.73
N GLY A 48 10.69 -7.86 17.36
CA GLY A 48 9.60 -7.14 18.04
C GLY A 48 9.43 -5.69 17.58
N HIS A 49 10.10 -5.26 16.51
CA HIS A 49 9.89 -3.94 15.95
C HIS A 49 8.65 -3.88 15.07
N THR A 50 8.12 -2.67 14.91
CA THR A 50 7.00 -2.39 14.01
C THR A 50 7.39 -1.31 13.01
N GLY A 51 7.21 -1.60 11.72
CA GLY A 51 7.36 -0.64 10.63
C GLY A 51 6.01 -0.24 10.07
N VAL A 52 5.87 1.01 9.65
CA VAL A 52 4.61 1.53 9.07
C VAL A 52 4.90 2.23 7.75
N GLY A 53 4.03 1.99 6.76
CA GLY A 53 4.02 2.68 5.48
C GLY A 53 2.61 3.14 5.11
N GLU A 54 2.53 4.14 4.25
CA GLU A 54 1.26 4.73 3.81
C GLU A 54 1.24 4.84 2.29
N ALA A 55 0.12 4.40 1.69
CA ALA A 55 -0.15 4.53 0.26
C ALA A 55 -1.49 5.23 0.03
N PRO A 56 -1.74 5.75 -1.19
CA PRO A 56 -3.07 6.20 -1.58
C PRO A 56 -4.13 5.12 -1.33
N GLY A 57 -5.34 5.57 -1.02
CA GLY A 57 -6.50 4.69 -0.88
C GLY A 57 -6.94 4.10 -2.23
N GLY A 58 -8.04 3.35 -2.19
CA GLY A 58 -8.62 2.69 -3.36
C GLY A 58 -8.42 1.19 -3.36
N GLU A 59 -9.41 0.49 -3.92
CA GLU A 59 -9.53 -0.98 -3.86
C GLU A 59 -8.39 -1.69 -4.60
N VAL A 60 -7.95 -1.13 -5.73
CA VAL A 60 -6.85 -1.72 -6.53
C VAL A 60 -5.57 -1.79 -5.70
N ILE A 61 -5.17 -0.67 -5.07
CA ILE A 61 -3.96 -0.62 -4.24
C ILE A 61 -4.11 -1.54 -3.02
N TYR A 62 -5.29 -1.53 -2.38
CA TYR A 62 -5.57 -2.38 -1.24
C TYR A 62 -5.39 -3.88 -1.57
N GLN A 63 -6.01 -4.35 -2.66
CA GLN A 63 -5.91 -5.73 -3.11
C GLN A 63 -4.48 -6.11 -3.55
N THR A 64 -3.76 -5.20 -4.22
CA THR A 64 -2.36 -5.42 -4.57
C THR A 64 -1.48 -5.60 -3.33
N LEU A 65 -1.71 -4.81 -2.27
CA LEU A 65 -0.98 -4.94 -1.01
C LEU A 65 -1.34 -6.24 -0.27
N LEU A 66 -2.61 -6.65 -0.27
CA LEU A 66 -3.04 -7.93 0.29
C LEU A 66 -2.39 -9.13 -0.44
N ALA A 67 -2.35 -9.09 -1.77
CA ALA A 67 -1.72 -10.12 -2.58
C ALA A 67 -0.19 -10.21 -2.37
N ALA A 68 0.45 -9.14 -1.90
CA ALA A 68 1.87 -9.10 -1.60
C ALA A 68 2.24 -9.73 -0.25
N ILE A 69 1.30 -9.85 0.71
CA ILE A 69 1.53 -10.43 2.04
C ILE A 69 2.34 -11.73 2.01
N PRO A 70 1.95 -12.78 1.24
CA PRO A 70 2.68 -14.05 1.24
C PRO A 70 4.10 -13.95 0.64
N GLN A 71 4.40 -12.89 -0.11
CA GLN A 71 5.74 -12.64 -0.66
C GLN A 71 6.64 -11.92 0.36
N VAL A 72 6.03 -11.16 1.29
CA VAL A 72 6.70 -10.31 2.27
C VAL A 72 6.96 -11.05 3.58
N GLU A 73 5.96 -11.78 4.09
CA GLU A 73 6.11 -12.55 5.33
C GLU A 73 7.17 -13.66 5.15
N GLY A 74 8.01 -13.83 6.17
CA GLY A 74 9.14 -14.77 6.14
C GLY A 74 10.40 -14.24 5.47
N GLN A 75 10.38 -13.06 4.85
CA GLN A 75 11.58 -12.44 4.28
C GLN A 75 12.43 -11.71 5.33
N GLN A 76 13.75 -11.74 5.16
CA GLN A 76 14.67 -10.94 5.95
C GLN A 76 14.59 -9.47 5.55
N ILE A 77 14.61 -8.57 6.54
CA ILE A 77 14.57 -7.11 6.30
C ILE A 77 15.73 -6.65 5.41
N ALA A 78 16.93 -7.24 5.52
CA ALA A 78 18.08 -6.88 4.69
C ALA A 78 17.86 -7.12 3.18
N CYS A 79 16.87 -7.96 2.80
CA CYS A 79 16.54 -8.23 1.41
C CYS A 79 15.45 -7.30 0.84
N MET A 80 15.07 -6.24 1.56
CA MET A 80 13.95 -5.36 1.18
C MET A 80 14.07 -4.83 -0.25
N ASN A 81 15.25 -4.36 -0.69
CA ASN A 81 15.42 -3.85 -2.06
C ASN A 81 15.12 -4.92 -3.12
N LYS A 82 15.55 -6.16 -2.88
CA LYS A 82 15.28 -7.29 -3.78
C LYS A 82 13.80 -7.66 -3.76
N LEU A 83 13.17 -7.65 -2.58
CA LEU A 83 11.75 -7.91 -2.40
C LEU A 83 10.87 -6.88 -3.12
N VAL A 84 11.15 -5.59 -2.93
CA VAL A 84 10.45 -4.50 -3.62
C VAL A 84 10.60 -4.62 -5.13
N HIS A 85 11.80 -4.94 -5.62
CA HIS A 85 12.02 -5.15 -7.04
C HIS A 85 11.25 -6.35 -7.59
N ALA A 86 11.22 -7.48 -6.84
CA ALA A 86 10.47 -8.66 -7.23
C ALA A 86 8.96 -8.42 -7.31
N ILE A 87 8.40 -7.72 -6.31
CA ILE A 87 6.99 -7.32 -6.29
C ILE A 87 6.68 -6.39 -7.47
N HIS A 88 7.53 -5.39 -7.70
CA HIS A 88 7.36 -4.46 -8.82
C HIS A 88 7.40 -5.19 -10.17
N SER A 89 8.41 -6.02 -10.42
CA SER A 89 8.52 -6.80 -11.66
C SER A 89 7.35 -7.78 -11.84
N GLY A 90 6.90 -8.43 -10.78
CA GLY A 90 5.76 -9.35 -10.81
C GLY A 90 4.42 -8.69 -11.09
N ASN A 91 4.28 -7.40 -10.74
CA ASN A 91 3.07 -6.62 -10.92
C ASN A 91 3.07 -5.73 -12.17
N GLN A 92 4.10 -5.74 -13.02
CA GLN A 92 4.13 -4.85 -14.20
C GLN A 92 2.96 -5.06 -15.17
N SER A 93 2.51 -6.31 -15.35
CA SER A 93 1.38 -6.64 -16.22
C SER A 93 0.03 -6.22 -15.61
N SER A 94 -0.13 -6.38 -14.30
CA SER A 94 -1.33 -5.93 -13.57
C SER A 94 -1.36 -4.41 -13.42
N ASP A 95 -0.22 -3.76 -13.20
CA ASP A 95 -0.07 -2.30 -13.20
C ASP A 95 -0.45 -1.69 -14.56
N PHE A 96 -0.04 -2.33 -15.66
CA PHE A 96 -0.42 -1.91 -17.01
C PHE A 96 -1.93 -2.09 -17.25
N ALA A 97 -2.50 -3.23 -16.84
CA ALA A 97 -3.94 -3.47 -16.94
C ALA A 97 -4.73 -2.48 -16.07
N ALA A 98 -4.27 -2.20 -14.85
CA ALA A 98 -4.85 -1.23 -13.94
C ALA A 98 -4.77 0.19 -14.53
N PHE A 99 -3.64 0.58 -15.11
CA PHE A 99 -3.48 1.85 -15.84
C PHE A 99 -4.47 1.98 -17.00
N GLY A 100 -4.59 0.92 -17.82
CA GLY A 100 -5.54 0.86 -18.93
C GLY A 100 -7.01 0.90 -18.50
N ASN A 101 -7.30 0.45 -17.28
CA ASN A 101 -8.65 0.39 -16.70
C ASN A 101 -8.99 1.58 -15.78
N GLY A 102 -8.19 2.65 -15.76
CA GLY A 102 -8.53 3.86 -14.97
C GLY A 102 -7.80 4.00 -13.64
N ALA A 103 -7.07 3.00 -13.15
CA ALA A 103 -6.48 3.03 -11.80
C ALA A 103 -5.45 4.15 -11.57
N TRP A 104 -4.91 4.71 -12.67
CA TRP A 104 -4.06 5.91 -12.68
C TRP A 104 -4.56 7.00 -13.64
N THR A 105 -5.49 6.70 -14.53
CA THR A 105 -6.02 7.64 -15.51
C THR A 105 -7.31 8.24 -14.98
N PHE A 106 -7.26 9.54 -14.70
CA PHE A 106 -8.38 10.38 -14.29
C PHE A 106 -9.13 9.96 -13.01
N GLU A 107 -9.27 8.72 -12.58
CA GLU A 107 -10.11 8.33 -11.40
C GLU A 107 -9.62 8.92 -10.06
N LEU A 108 -8.35 9.34 -9.98
CA LEU A 108 -7.90 10.26 -8.92
C LEU A 108 -8.60 11.64 -8.94
N ARG A 109 -9.40 11.96 -9.96
CA ARG A 109 -10.28 13.14 -10.01
C ARG A 109 -11.31 13.09 -8.90
N VAL A 110 -11.74 11.89 -8.52
CA VAL A 110 -12.97 11.67 -7.76
C VAL A 110 -12.70 11.03 -6.39
N ASN A 111 -11.55 11.31 -5.77
CA ASN A 111 -11.57 11.57 -4.31
C ASN A 111 -12.45 12.82 -3.96
N ALA A 112 -13.05 13.42 -4.99
CA ALA A 112 -14.18 14.35 -5.07
C ALA A 112 -15.60 13.73 -5.18
N GLY A 113 -15.77 12.40 -5.22
CA GLY A 113 -17.11 11.84 -5.41
C GLY A 113 -17.26 10.46 -4.80
N GLY A 114 -17.93 10.43 -3.66
CA GLY A 114 -18.52 9.21 -3.17
C GLY A 114 -19.44 8.61 -4.24
N GLY A 115 -19.33 7.29 -4.42
CA GLY A 115 -20.34 6.53 -5.13
C GLY A 115 -21.70 6.71 -4.45
N ALA A 116 -22.71 6.96 -5.28
CA ALA A 116 -24.04 6.43 -5.05
C ALA A 116 -24.07 4.96 -5.50
#